data_AF-A0A1V5TDI0-F1
#
_entry.id   AF-A0A1V5TDI0-F1
#
_cell.length_a   1.000
_cell.length_b   1.000
_cell.length_c   1.000
_cell.angle_alpha   90.00
_cell.angle_beta   90.00
_cell.angle_gamma   90.00
#
_symmetry.space_group_name_H-M   'P 1'
#
loop_
_entity.id
_entity.type
_entity.pdbx_description
1 polymer ?
#
loop_
_entity_poly.entity_id
_entity_poly.type
_entity_poly.pdbx_seq_one_letter_code
_entity_poly.pdbx_strand_id
1 'polypeptide(L)'
;MKKYFYSDGKEKFGPFSFEELKNEPITKETLIWFEGLEDWKPAKDIIEFEELFKLIPPPIIPEKMDLKTTSAQSDSQNSDAEVIDDNTGSVIYKRQGMFSNPFSFKGRIRRLEYGISFIIVVFLMAFINVLTEDSYEFAWLFLAYIPTYWFFFAQGAKRCHDMGYNGWWQIIPFFPLYMIFGKAEEGISNKYGRNPKI
;
A
#
# COMPACT_ATOMS: atom_id res chain seq x y z
N MET A 1 43.52 -11.64 3.69
CA MET A 1 42.16 -11.98 3.21
C MET A 1 41.23 -10.85 3.66
N LYS A 2 40.44 -10.26 2.76
CA LYS A 2 39.46 -9.22 3.15
C LYS A 2 38.43 -9.83 4.10
N LYS A 3 38.12 -9.15 5.19
CA LYS A 3 37.06 -9.52 6.13
C LYS A 3 35.88 -8.58 5.93
N TYR A 4 34.69 -9.16 5.80
CA TYR A 4 33.45 -8.45 5.55
C TYR A 4 32.53 -8.53 6.75
N PHE A 5 31.72 -7.50 6.91
CA PHE A 5 30.66 -7.41 7.89
C PHE A 5 29.39 -7.01 7.15
N TYR A 6 28.26 -7.58 7.54
CA TYR A 6 26.95 -7.17 7.01
C TYR A 6 26.02 -6.77 8.16
N SER A 7 25.05 -5.92 7.85
CA SER A 7 24.02 -5.50 8.79
C SER A 7 22.65 -5.54 8.13
N ASP A 8 21.68 -6.08 8.88
CA ASP A 8 20.25 -6.09 8.55
C ASP A 8 19.54 -4.80 9.03
N GLY A 9 20.31 -3.81 9.51
CA GLY A 9 19.82 -2.55 10.06
C GLY A 9 19.51 -2.59 11.56
N LYS A 10 19.59 -3.76 12.21
CA LYS A 10 19.41 -3.92 13.66
C LYS A 10 20.66 -4.46 14.34
N GLU A 11 21.30 -5.46 13.72
CA GLU A 11 22.47 -6.13 14.26
C GLU A 11 23.63 -6.14 13.23
N LYS A 12 24.84 -6.37 13.72
CA LYS A 12 26.06 -6.45 12.91
C LYS A 12 26.57 -7.89 12.95
N PHE A 13 26.78 -8.47 11.78
CA PHE A 13 27.24 -9.84 11.63
C PHE A 13 28.61 -9.86 10.96
N GLY A 14 29.52 -10.66 11.51
CA GLY A 14 30.88 -10.84 11.00
C GLY A 14 31.91 -11.06 12.11
N PRO A 15 33.20 -11.19 11.76
CA PRO A 15 33.75 -11.09 10.42
C PRO A 15 33.52 -12.35 9.56
N PHE A 16 33.20 -12.16 8.28
CA PHE A 16 33.07 -13.23 7.28
C PHE A 16 34.09 -13.06 6.14
N SER A 17 34.41 -14.16 5.48
CA SER A 17 35.09 -14.19 4.19
C SER A 17 34.10 -13.99 3.03
N PHE A 18 34.59 -13.66 1.84
CA PHE A 18 33.74 -13.49 0.65
C PHE A 18 32.98 -14.77 0.27
N GLU A 19 33.56 -15.95 0.54
CA GLU A 19 32.92 -17.24 0.26
C GLU A 19 31.81 -17.56 1.26
N GLU A 20 32.01 -17.24 2.54
CA GLU A 20 30.99 -17.40 3.58
C GLU A 20 29.79 -16.49 3.34
N LEU A 21 30.04 -15.25 2.89
CA LEU A 21 28.97 -14.31 2.52
C LEU A 21 28.06 -14.83 1.40
N LYS A 22 28.53 -15.75 0.53
CA LYS A 22 27.67 -16.35 -0.51
C LYS A 22 26.53 -17.18 0.06
N ASN A 23 26.70 -17.69 1.28
CA ASN A 23 25.74 -18.58 1.94
C ASN A 23 24.81 -17.83 2.92
N GLU A 24 25.04 -16.53 3.12
CA GLU A 24 24.25 -15.69 4.01
C GLU A 24 23.07 -15.02 3.26
N PRO A 25 21.97 -14.64 3.94
CA PRO A 25 20.78 -14.04 3.31
C PRO A 25 21.02 -12.56 2.94
N ILE A 26 21.98 -12.30 2.05
CA ILE A 26 22.35 -10.96 1.60
C ILE A 26 21.44 -10.53 0.46
N THR A 27 20.74 -9.43 0.66
CA THR A 27 19.90 -8.79 -0.37
C THR A 27 20.62 -7.58 -0.97
N LYS A 28 20.08 -7.04 -2.08
CA LYS A 28 20.63 -5.84 -2.73
C LYS A 28 20.72 -4.61 -1.80
N GLU A 29 19.87 -4.56 -0.77
CA GLU A 29 19.77 -3.45 0.16
C GLU A 29 20.50 -3.72 1.50
N THR A 30 21.09 -4.91 1.68
CA THR A 30 21.86 -5.24 2.88
C THR A 30 23.10 -4.34 2.96
N LEU A 31 23.34 -3.73 4.12
CA LEU A 31 24.50 -2.86 4.34
C LEU A 31 25.74 -3.71 4.58
N ILE A 32 26.80 -3.42 3.85
CA ILE A 32 28.07 -4.15 3.90
C ILE A 32 29.21 -3.18 4.21
N TRP A 33 30.12 -3.64 5.05
CA TRP A 33 31.35 -2.95 5.38
C TRP A 33 32.54 -3.90 5.34
N PHE A 34 33.68 -3.43 4.85
CA PHE A 34 34.95 -4.14 4.92
C PHE A 34 36.08 -3.13 5.10
N GLU A 35 37.22 -3.63 5.57
CA GLU A 35 38.42 -2.82 5.79
C GLU A 35 38.88 -2.16 4.48
N GLY A 36 38.69 -0.84 4.37
CA GLY A 36 38.89 -0.04 3.15
C GLY A 36 37.70 0.82 2.73
N LEU A 37 36.53 0.66 3.37
CA LEU A 37 35.37 1.54 3.23
C LEU A 37 35.30 2.54 4.39
N GLU A 38 35.06 3.82 4.09
CA GLU A 38 34.82 4.86 5.11
C GLU A 38 33.52 4.59 5.88
N ASP A 39 32.45 4.22 5.16
CA ASP A 39 31.11 3.98 5.71
C ASP A 39 30.48 2.68 5.18
N TRP A 40 29.42 2.22 5.87
CA TRP A 40 28.58 1.11 5.42
C TRP A 40 27.92 1.44 4.08
N LYS A 41 28.02 0.53 3.11
CA LYS A 41 27.40 0.72 1.79
C LYS A 41 26.42 -0.40 1.45
N PRO A 42 25.32 -0.10 0.75
CA PRO A 42 24.42 -1.12 0.22
C PRO A 42 25.16 -2.12 -0.69
N ALA A 43 24.82 -3.41 -0.59
CA ALA A 43 25.43 -4.47 -1.40
C ALA A 43 25.30 -4.22 -2.91
N LYS A 44 24.22 -3.55 -3.37
CA LYS A 44 24.03 -3.15 -4.77
C LYS A 44 25.08 -2.17 -5.31
N ASP A 45 25.70 -1.39 -4.43
CA ASP A 45 26.65 -0.33 -4.82
C ASP A 45 28.10 -0.85 -4.86
N ILE A 46 28.32 -2.11 -4.49
CA ILE A 46 29.63 -2.76 -4.48
C ILE A 46 29.70 -3.71 -5.67
N ILE A 47 30.54 -3.38 -6.66
CA ILE A 47 30.71 -4.16 -7.91
C ILE A 47 31.11 -5.62 -7.61
N GLU A 48 31.92 -5.85 -6.57
CA GLU A 48 32.33 -7.19 -6.12
C GLU A 48 31.14 -8.08 -5.70
N PHE A 49 29.98 -7.49 -5.35
CA PHE A 49 28.77 -8.22 -4.94
C PHE A 49 27.80 -8.51 -6.09
N GLU A 50 28.04 -7.96 -7.29
CA GLU A 50 27.19 -8.21 -8.47
C GLU A 50 27.19 -9.70 -8.87
N GLU A 51 28.31 -10.39 -8.63
CA GLU A 51 28.45 -11.83 -8.89
C GLU A 51 27.57 -12.69 -7.96
N LEU A 52 27.27 -12.23 -6.74
CA LEU A 52 26.38 -12.93 -5.83
C LEU A 52 24.94 -12.95 -6.37
N PHE A 53 24.52 -11.86 -7.00
CA PHE A 53 23.15 -11.73 -7.52
C PHE A 53 22.95 -12.45 -8.87
N LYS A 54 24.01 -12.84 -9.57
CA LYS A 54 23.93 -13.61 -10.83
C LYS A 54 23.71 -15.10 -10.62
N LEU A 55 24.08 -15.64 -9.46
CA LEU A 55 23.99 -17.07 -9.13
C LEU A 55 22.73 -17.46 -8.36
N ILE A 56 21.93 -16.48 -7.93
CA ILE A 56 20.64 -16.74 -7.27
C ILE A 56 19.59 -16.87 -8.38
N PRO A 57 19.12 -18.08 -8.74
CA PRO A 57 17.98 -18.21 -9.62
C PRO A 57 16.79 -17.45 -9.01
N PRO A 58 15.93 -16.83 -9.84
CA PRO A 58 14.76 -16.13 -9.33
C PRO A 58 14.02 -17.02 -8.32
N PRO A 59 13.65 -16.48 -7.14
CA PRO A 59 13.10 -17.28 -6.07
C PRO A 59 11.89 -18.04 -6.58
N ILE A 60 11.96 -19.38 -6.49
CA ILE A 60 10.77 -20.21 -6.47
C ILE A 60 9.97 -19.69 -5.27
N ILE A 61 8.67 -19.49 -5.45
CA ILE A 61 7.75 -19.24 -4.34
C ILE A 61 7.18 -20.62 -3.95
N PRO A 62 7.77 -21.38 -3.01
CA PRO A 62 7.02 -22.39 -2.30
C PRO A 62 6.25 -21.72 -1.16
N GLU A 63 4.95 -21.67 -1.40
CA GLU A 63 3.85 -21.71 -0.45
C GLU A 63 4.21 -22.15 0.99
N LYS A 64 3.62 -21.44 1.97
CA LYS A 64 3.59 -21.68 3.43
C LYS A 64 4.79 -21.18 4.23
N MET A 65 4.81 -19.87 4.48
CA MET A 65 5.41 -19.33 5.70
C MET A 65 4.30 -19.17 6.75
N ASP A 66 4.32 -20.07 7.73
CA ASP A 66 3.50 -20.05 8.93
C ASP A 66 3.68 -18.70 9.67
N LEU A 67 2.66 -17.86 9.61
CA LEU A 67 2.55 -16.66 10.46
C LEU A 67 1.62 -16.98 11.62
N LYS A 68 2.19 -17.47 12.73
CA LYS A 68 1.59 -17.35 14.06
C LYS A 68 2.26 -16.23 14.85
N THR A 69 1.52 -15.12 14.90
CA THR A 69 1.31 -14.24 16.06
C THR A 69 2.49 -13.43 16.59
N THR A 70 2.43 -12.11 16.35
CA THR A 70 2.29 -11.17 17.47
C THR A 70 1.33 -10.05 17.07
N SER A 71 0.38 -9.83 17.96
CA SER A 71 -0.87 -9.09 17.86
C SER A 71 -0.73 -7.57 17.74
N ALA A 72 -1.49 -6.97 16.81
CA ALA A 72 -2.18 -5.70 17.02
C ALA A 72 -3.36 -5.57 16.01
N GLN A 73 -4.57 -5.86 16.50
CA GLN A 73 -5.88 -5.47 15.98
C GLN A 73 -6.14 -5.59 14.47
N SER A 74 -6.47 -6.81 14.04
CA SER A 74 -7.26 -7.05 12.83
C SER A 74 -8.75 -6.86 13.12
N ASP A 75 -9.26 -5.64 12.96
CA ASP A 75 -10.68 -5.46 12.68
C ASP A 75 -10.95 -5.90 11.25
N SER A 76 -11.19 -7.21 11.15
CA SER A 76 -11.59 -7.97 9.98
C SER A 76 -13.03 -7.66 9.62
N GLN A 77 -13.22 -6.75 8.67
CA GLN A 77 -14.31 -6.81 7.69
C GLN A 77 -13.82 -6.28 6.34
N ASN A 78 -13.18 -7.16 5.57
CA ASN A 78 -13.39 -7.19 4.13
C ASN A 78 -13.03 -8.56 3.59
N SER A 79 -13.95 -9.13 2.83
CA SER A 79 -13.91 -10.48 2.28
C SER A 79 -12.86 -10.59 1.17
N ASP A 80 -11.60 -10.69 1.57
CA ASP A 80 -10.54 -11.26 0.73
C ASP A 80 -10.61 -12.78 0.86
N ALA A 81 -11.71 -13.37 0.35
CA ALA A 81 -11.79 -14.82 0.20
C ALA A 81 -10.81 -15.21 -0.90
N GLU A 82 -9.65 -15.69 -0.50
CA GLU A 82 -8.71 -16.41 -1.33
C GLU A 82 -9.40 -17.74 -1.69
N VAL A 83 -9.95 -17.84 -2.90
CA VAL A 83 -10.56 -19.08 -3.38
C VAL A 83 -9.46 -19.85 -4.08
N ILE A 84 -9.06 -20.97 -3.51
CA ILE A 84 -8.11 -21.86 -4.17
C ILE A 84 -8.90 -22.66 -5.21
N ASP A 85 -8.45 -22.64 -6.46
CA ASP A 85 -8.98 -23.57 -7.46
C ASP A 85 -8.42 -24.95 -7.19
N ASP A 86 -9.27 -25.86 -6.69
CA ASP A 86 -8.91 -27.23 -6.35
C ASP A 86 -8.31 -28.03 -7.52
N ASN A 87 -8.52 -27.59 -8.77
CA ASN A 87 -8.00 -28.28 -9.97
C ASN A 87 -6.64 -27.75 -10.45
N THR A 88 -6.34 -26.48 -10.18
CA THR A 88 -5.13 -25.81 -10.71
C THR A 88 -4.19 -25.33 -9.60
N GLY A 89 -4.60 -25.39 -8.33
CA GLY A 89 -3.87 -24.84 -7.20
C GLY A 89 -3.69 -23.32 -7.27
N SER A 90 -4.33 -22.66 -8.23
CA SER A 90 -4.17 -21.22 -8.42
C SER A 90 -5.08 -20.44 -7.47
N VAL A 91 -4.54 -19.34 -6.96
CA VAL A 91 -5.30 -18.41 -6.14
C VAL A 91 -6.23 -17.59 -7.01
N ILE A 92 -7.54 -17.75 -6.83
CA ILE A 92 -8.58 -16.94 -7.44
C ILE A 92 -9.00 -15.86 -6.44
N TYR A 93 -8.81 -14.61 -6.84
CA TYR A 93 -9.30 -13.47 -6.08
C TYR A 93 -10.74 -13.15 -6.48
N LYS A 94 -11.64 -13.10 -5.48
CA LYS A 94 -12.99 -12.59 -5.71
C LYS A 94 -12.92 -11.09 -6.03
N ARG A 95 -13.39 -10.71 -7.23
CA ARG A 95 -13.45 -9.30 -7.66
C ARG A 95 -14.32 -8.50 -6.69
N GLN A 96 -13.75 -7.46 -6.09
CA GLN A 96 -14.49 -6.54 -5.23
C GLN A 96 -15.42 -5.66 -6.09
N GLY A 97 -16.69 -5.53 -5.68
CA GLY A 97 -17.64 -4.62 -6.33
C GLY A 97 -17.29 -3.15 -6.06
N MET A 98 -17.68 -2.26 -6.96
CA MET A 98 -17.55 -0.81 -6.74
C MET A 98 -18.38 -0.41 -5.51
N PHE A 99 -17.85 0.48 -4.66
CA PHE A 99 -18.52 0.93 -3.43
C PHE A 99 -18.82 -0.19 -2.41
N SER A 100 -18.03 -1.25 -2.37
CA SER A 100 -18.24 -2.35 -1.39
C SER A 100 -18.21 -1.86 0.07
N ASN A 101 -17.46 -0.78 0.37
CA ASN A 101 -17.44 -0.14 1.70
C ASN A 101 -17.24 1.39 1.58
N PRO A 102 -18.32 2.16 1.39
CA PRO A 102 -18.20 3.57 1.02
C PRO A 102 -17.80 4.51 2.18
N PHE A 103 -18.10 4.11 3.42
CA PHE A 103 -17.83 4.92 4.61
C PHE A 103 -16.61 4.42 5.40
N SER A 104 -15.85 3.46 4.84
CA SER A 104 -14.62 2.93 5.44
C SER A 104 -13.38 3.60 4.84
N PHE A 105 -12.39 3.85 5.69
CA PHE A 105 -11.07 4.37 5.30
C PHE A 105 -10.10 3.27 4.84
N LYS A 106 -10.47 1.99 5.01
CA LYS A 106 -9.62 0.85 4.68
C LYS A 106 -9.78 0.45 3.21
N GLY A 107 -8.69 0.00 2.61
CA GLY A 107 -8.66 -0.47 1.23
C GLY A 107 -8.22 0.59 0.24
N ARG A 108 -8.38 0.24 -1.04
CA ARG A 108 -7.96 1.03 -2.20
C ARG A 108 -9.16 1.25 -3.11
N ILE A 109 -9.28 2.45 -3.69
CA ILE A 109 -10.27 2.72 -4.73
C ILE A 109 -9.61 3.30 -5.98
N ARG A 110 -10.20 2.96 -7.13
CA ARG A 110 -9.74 3.45 -8.43
C ARG A 110 -10.32 4.82 -8.74
N ARG A 111 -9.75 5.43 -9.77
CA ARG A 111 -10.12 6.74 -10.34
C ARG A 111 -11.62 6.88 -10.61
N LEU A 112 -12.25 5.85 -11.16
CA LEU A 112 -13.66 5.90 -11.54
C LEU A 112 -14.58 5.94 -10.31
N GLU A 113 -14.31 5.10 -9.30
CA GLU A 113 -15.05 5.14 -8.03
C GLU A 113 -14.84 6.49 -7.33
N TYR A 114 -13.60 6.98 -7.28
CA TYR A 114 -13.31 8.28 -6.68
C TYR A 114 -13.95 9.45 -7.44
N GLY A 115 -13.91 9.45 -8.78
CA GLY A 115 -14.53 10.48 -9.61
C GLY A 115 -16.05 10.52 -9.47
N ILE A 116 -16.71 9.35 -9.44
CA ILE A 116 -18.14 9.26 -9.15
C ILE A 116 -18.45 9.76 -7.73
N SER A 117 -17.62 9.36 -6.74
CA SER A 117 -17.76 9.86 -5.35
C SER A 117 -17.69 11.38 -5.28
N PHE A 118 -16.76 11.99 -6.02
CA PHE A 118 -16.60 13.43 -6.08
C PHE A 118 -17.84 14.12 -6.66
N ILE A 119 -18.38 13.59 -7.76
CA ILE A 119 -19.61 14.10 -8.38
C ILE A 119 -20.80 14.00 -7.41
N ILE A 120 -20.96 12.86 -6.73
CA ILE A 120 -22.02 12.66 -5.72
C ILE A 120 -21.94 13.73 -4.63
N VAL A 121 -20.74 13.98 -4.09
CA VAL A 121 -20.54 14.97 -3.01
C VAL A 121 -20.87 16.39 -3.49
N VAL A 122 -20.37 16.79 -4.66
CA VAL A 122 -20.66 18.11 -5.24
C VAL A 122 -22.17 18.28 -5.48
N PHE A 123 -22.82 17.25 -6.03
CA PHE A 123 -24.26 17.28 -6.28
C PHE A 123 -25.07 17.39 -4.98
N LEU A 124 -24.78 16.57 -3.97
CA LEU A 124 -25.48 16.61 -2.67
C LEU A 124 -25.31 17.97 -1.99
N MET A 125 -24.10 18.52 -2.01
CA MET A 125 -23.82 19.86 -1.47
C MET A 125 -24.62 20.92 -2.20
N ALA A 126 -24.56 20.97 -3.54
CA ALA A 126 -25.31 21.93 -4.34
C ALA A 126 -26.82 21.80 -4.09
N PHE A 127 -27.34 20.58 -4.05
CA PHE A 127 -28.75 20.30 -3.79
C PHE A 127 -29.21 20.83 -2.43
N ILE A 128 -28.43 20.59 -1.35
CA ILE A 128 -28.76 21.12 -0.02
C ILE A 128 -28.74 22.65 0.01
N ASN A 129 -27.76 23.28 -0.65
CA ASN A 129 -27.70 24.75 -0.70
C ASN A 129 -28.90 25.34 -1.44
N VAL A 130 -29.29 24.76 -2.59
CA VAL A 130 -30.48 25.21 -3.34
C VAL A 130 -31.76 25.06 -2.52
N LEU A 131 -31.92 23.97 -1.76
CA LEU A 131 -33.10 23.77 -0.91
C LEU A 131 -33.16 24.69 0.31
N THR A 132 -32.03 25.26 0.74
CA THR A 132 -31.92 26.09 1.96
C THR A 132 -31.71 27.57 1.67
N GLU A 133 -31.66 28.00 0.40
CA GLU A 133 -31.30 29.36 0.00
C GLU A 133 -32.27 30.43 0.52
N ASP A 134 -33.58 30.18 0.40
CA ASP A 134 -34.60 31.21 0.64
C ASP A 134 -35.24 31.16 2.04
N SER A 135 -35.00 30.12 2.83
CA SER A 135 -35.63 29.97 4.16
C SER A 135 -34.84 29.09 5.12
N TYR A 136 -34.98 29.37 6.42
CA TYR A 136 -34.40 28.56 7.49
C TYR A 136 -35.27 27.35 7.89
N GLU A 137 -36.44 27.15 7.26
CA GLU A 137 -37.33 26.01 7.53
C GLU A 137 -36.61 24.67 7.33
N PHE A 138 -35.71 24.64 6.34
CA PHE A 138 -34.91 23.48 5.97
C PHE A 138 -33.50 23.46 6.58
N ALA A 139 -33.20 24.31 7.57
CA ALA A 139 -31.87 24.41 8.16
C ALA A 139 -31.35 23.08 8.76
N TRP A 140 -32.25 22.17 9.16
CA TRP A 140 -31.88 20.84 9.63
C TRP A 140 -31.21 19.98 8.54
N LEU A 141 -31.40 20.27 7.24
CA LEU A 141 -30.69 19.57 6.15
C LEU A 141 -29.17 19.77 6.21
N PHE A 142 -28.67 20.82 6.87
CA PHE A 142 -27.22 20.97 7.07
C PHE A 142 -26.61 19.82 7.89
N LEU A 143 -27.39 19.07 8.67
CA LEU A 143 -26.92 17.86 9.35
C LEU A 143 -26.47 16.77 8.35
N ALA A 144 -27.01 16.76 7.13
CA ALA A 144 -26.61 15.83 6.07
C ALA A 144 -25.17 16.07 5.57
N TYR A 145 -24.56 17.22 5.88
CA TYR A 145 -23.15 17.45 5.60
C TYR A 145 -22.22 16.53 6.39
N ILE A 146 -22.60 16.09 7.60
CA ILE A 146 -21.77 15.20 8.42
C ILE A 146 -21.47 13.88 7.69
N PRO A 147 -22.46 13.07 7.28
CA PRO A 147 -22.19 11.84 6.54
C PRO A 147 -21.62 12.11 5.13
N THR A 148 -21.96 13.24 4.51
CA THR A 148 -21.43 13.61 3.18
C THR A 148 -19.92 13.86 3.23
N TYR A 149 -19.45 14.63 4.22
CA TYR A 149 -18.03 14.85 4.43
C TYR A 149 -17.31 13.57 4.86
N TRP A 150 -17.92 12.75 5.73
CA TRP A 150 -17.33 11.46 6.10
C TRP A 150 -17.11 10.57 4.88
N PHE A 151 -18.12 10.45 4.01
CA PHE A 151 -18.00 9.73 2.76
C PHE A 151 -16.87 10.30 1.88
N PHE A 152 -16.82 11.63 1.70
CA PHE A 152 -15.77 12.29 0.93
C PHE A 152 -14.37 11.94 1.46
N PHE A 153 -14.16 12.06 2.77
CA PHE A 153 -12.87 11.77 3.41
C PHE A 153 -12.49 10.29 3.35
N ALA A 154 -13.46 9.39 3.51
CA ALA A 154 -13.23 7.94 3.42
C ALA A 154 -12.81 7.54 2.00
N GLN A 155 -13.51 8.03 0.97
CA GLN A 155 -13.15 7.78 -0.42
C GLN A 155 -11.81 8.41 -0.78
N GLY A 156 -11.58 9.66 -0.39
CA GLY A 156 -10.32 10.36 -0.61
C GLY A 156 -9.14 9.61 0.02
N ALA A 157 -9.27 9.12 1.26
CA ALA A 157 -8.24 8.31 1.91
C ALA A 157 -7.94 7.02 1.14
N LYS A 158 -8.96 6.26 0.74
CA LYS A 158 -8.77 5.04 -0.07
C LYS A 158 -8.15 5.35 -1.45
N ARG A 159 -8.38 6.54 -2.00
CA ARG A 159 -7.74 6.98 -3.25
C ARG A 159 -6.27 7.35 -3.03
N CYS A 160 -5.93 8.02 -1.92
CA CYS A 160 -4.55 8.23 -1.50
C CYS A 160 -3.81 6.90 -1.35
N HIS A 161 -4.44 5.94 -0.66
CA HIS A 161 -3.91 4.61 -0.44
C HIS A 161 -3.65 3.85 -1.75
N ASP A 162 -4.52 4.02 -2.76
CA ASP A 162 -4.31 3.43 -4.08
C ASP A 162 -3.07 3.98 -4.81
N MET A 163 -2.63 5.19 -4.46
CA MET A 163 -1.42 5.83 -5.01
C MET A 163 -0.19 5.71 -4.09
N GLY A 164 -0.29 4.95 -3.00
CA GLY A 164 0.82 4.75 -2.04
C GLY A 164 0.98 5.86 -0.99
N TYR A 165 0.12 6.88 -1.00
CA TYR A 165 0.13 7.96 0.00
C TYR A 165 -0.72 7.61 1.22
N ASN A 166 -0.43 8.24 2.36
CA ASN A 166 -1.31 8.19 3.52
C ASN A 166 -2.57 9.05 3.30
N GLY A 167 -3.63 8.78 4.06
CA GLY A 167 -4.93 9.45 3.90
C GLY A 167 -4.93 10.97 4.13
N TRP A 168 -3.91 11.55 4.77
CA TRP A 168 -3.86 12.99 5.06
C TRP A 168 -3.54 13.87 3.84
N TRP A 169 -2.97 13.28 2.79
CA TRP A 169 -2.66 14.02 1.55
C TRP A 169 -3.90 14.67 0.91
N GLN A 170 -5.10 14.13 1.16
CA GLN A 170 -6.33 14.71 0.65
C GLN A 170 -6.66 16.12 1.19
N ILE A 171 -6.03 16.55 2.29
CA ILE A 171 -6.23 17.90 2.86
C ILE A 171 -5.44 18.95 2.08
N ILE A 172 -4.38 18.55 1.37
CA ILE A 172 -3.58 19.48 0.57
C ILE A 172 -4.48 20.15 -0.47
N PRO A 173 -4.50 21.49 -0.56
CA PRO A 173 -5.28 22.20 -1.56
C PRO A 173 -5.05 21.66 -2.97
N PHE A 174 -6.12 21.53 -3.75
CA PHE A 174 -6.13 20.96 -5.11
C PHE A 174 -5.73 19.49 -5.25
N PHE A 175 -5.19 18.84 -4.21
CA PHE A 175 -4.83 17.43 -4.26
C PHE A 175 -6.05 16.52 -4.54
N PRO A 176 -7.25 16.75 -3.96
CA PRO A 176 -8.46 16.02 -4.35
C PRO A 176 -8.74 16.03 -5.86
N LEU A 177 -8.51 17.17 -6.54
CA LEU A 177 -8.67 17.25 -7.99
C LEU A 177 -7.58 16.46 -8.72
N TYR A 178 -6.32 16.54 -8.25
CA TYR A 178 -5.22 15.74 -8.78
C TYR A 178 -5.49 14.23 -8.67
N MET A 179 -6.08 13.76 -7.56
CA MET A 179 -6.35 12.33 -7.32
C MET A 179 -7.27 11.68 -8.36
N ILE A 180 -8.09 12.47 -9.07
CA ILE A 180 -8.89 12.03 -10.22
C ILE A 180 -7.97 11.49 -11.34
N PHE A 181 -6.83 12.16 -11.55
CA PHE A 181 -5.88 11.90 -12.63
C PHE A 181 -4.55 11.24 -12.20
N GLY A 182 -4.24 11.15 -10.90
CA GLY A 182 -3.05 10.46 -10.38
C GLY A 182 -3.04 8.94 -10.62
N LYS A 183 -1.89 8.35 -11.00
CA LYS A 183 -1.75 6.90 -11.23
C LYS A 183 -1.72 6.12 -9.92
N ALA A 184 -2.23 4.89 -9.97
CA ALA A 184 -2.18 3.95 -8.86
C ALA A 184 -0.77 3.40 -8.68
N GLU A 185 -0.42 3.00 -7.45
CA GLU A 185 0.77 2.22 -7.16
C GLU A 185 0.66 0.84 -7.84
N GLU A 186 1.75 0.45 -8.51
CA GLU A 186 1.85 -0.80 -9.25
C GLU A 186 1.94 -2.01 -8.31
N GLY A 187 1.66 -3.20 -8.82
CA GLY A 187 1.67 -4.45 -8.05
C GLY A 187 0.29 -4.99 -7.68
N ILE A 188 0.29 -6.21 -7.13
CA ILE A 188 -0.91 -6.98 -6.76
C ILE A 188 -1.57 -6.38 -5.51
N SER A 189 -0.78 -5.90 -4.57
CA SER A 189 -1.23 -5.28 -3.33
C SER A 189 -0.18 -4.26 -2.85
N ASN A 190 -0.60 -3.39 -1.93
CA ASN A 190 0.31 -2.58 -1.13
C ASN A 190 -0.13 -2.69 0.35
N LYS A 191 0.50 -1.92 1.25
CA LYS A 191 0.18 -1.91 2.69
C LYS A 191 -1.27 -1.53 3.03
N TYR A 192 -2.04 -1.02 2.07
CA TYR A 192 -3.44 -0.64 2.23
C TYR A 192 -4.44 -1.64 1.62
N GLY A 193 -3.96 -2.68 0.94
CA GLY A 193 -4.78 -3.76 0.41
C GLY A 193 -4.50 -4.12 -1.05
N ARG A 194 -5.31 -5.04 -1.59
CA ARG A 194 -5.20 -5.53 -2.96
C ARG A 194 -5.55 -4.45 -3.99
N ASN A 195 -4.89 -4.50 -5.14
CA ASN A 195 -5.17 -3.64 -6.28
C ASN A 195 -6.58 -3.92 -6.82
N PRO A 196 -7.48 -2.92 -6.88
CA PRO A 196 -8.86 -3.12 -7.34
C PRO A 196 -9.00 -3.37 -8.86
N LYS A 197 -7.88 -3.47 -9.59
CA LYS A 197 -7.87 -3.88 -11.00
C LYS A 197 -7.95 -5.40 -11.19
N ILE A 198 -7.50 -6.15 -10.20
CA ILE A 198 -7.28 -7.59 -10.27
C ILE A 198 -8.59 -8.31 -9.91
#